data_AF-A0A553WAN2-F1
#
_entry.id   AF-A0A553WAN2-F1
#
_cell.length_a   1.000
_cell.length_b   1.000
_cell.length_c   1.000
_cell.angle_alpha   90.00
_cell.angle_beta   90.00
_cell.angle_gamma   90.00
#
_symmetry.space_group_name_H-M   'P 1'
#
loop_
_entity.id
_entity.type
_entity.pdbx_description
1 polymer ?
#
loop_
_entity_poly.entity_id
_entity_poly.type
_entity_poly.pdbx_seq_one_letter_code
_entity_poly.pdbx_strand_id
1 'polypeptide(L)' 'MTKHCCEMMRSNVENICDMHPDRFDCPDCLIYYSENRDSYGLIIHDGGHSVITISYCPWCATKLPNGLD' A
#
# COMPACT_ATOMS: atom_id res chain seq x y z
N MET A 1 -3.27 -17.34 -7.81
CA MET A 1 -4.09 -16.54 -6.87
C MET A 1 -3.48 -15.16 -6.81
N THR A 2 -4.27 -14.10 -6.84
CA THR A 2 -3.76 -12.75 -6.60
C THR A 2 -3.36 -12.64 -5.13
N LYS A 3 -2.11 -12.25 -4.85
CA LYS A 3 -1.61 -12.01 -3.48
C LYS A 3 -2.46 -10.98 -2.73
N HIS A 4 -3.08 -10.07 -3.48
CA HIS A 4 -3.90 -8.98 -2.97
C HIS A 4 -5.40 -9.25 -3.19
N CYS A 5 -6.23 -8.67 -2.31
CA CYS A 5 -7.67 -8.93 -2.23
C CYS A 5 -8.48 -8.51 -3.48
N CYS A 6 -8.00 -7.53 -4.25
CA CYS A 6 -8.64 -7.09 -5.48
C CYS A 6 -7.62 -6.49 -6.46
N GLU A 7 -8.05 -6.27 -7.71
CA GLU A 7 -7.20 -5.73 -8.76
C GLU A 7 -6.65 -4.34 -8.43
N MET A 8 -7.47 -3.43 -7.90
CA MET A 8 -7.02 -2.07 -7.59
C MET A 8 -6.00 -2.03 -6.44
N MET A 9 -6.10 -2.96 -5.48
CA MET A 9 -5.08 -3.11 -4.44
C MET A 9 -3.76 -3.61 -5.06
N ARG A 10 -3.82 -4.64 -5.91
CA ARG A 10 -2.64 -5.16 -6.62
C ARG A 10 -1.96 -4.06 -7.44
N SER A 11 -2.73 -3.36 -8.28
CA SER A 11 -2.18 -2.34 -9.16
C SER A 11 -1.50 -1.22 -8.37
N ASN A 12 -2.06 -0.80 -7.23
CA ASN A 12 -1.45 0.22 -6.37
C ASN A 12 -0.14 -0.26 -5.72
N VAL A 13 -0.15 -1.46 -5.14
CA VAL A 13 1.05 -2.03 -4.48
C VAL A 13 2.18 -2.24 -5.49
N GLU A 14 1.85 -2.69 -6.70
CA GLU A 14 2.83 -3.05 -7.73
C GLU A 14 3.21 -1.88 -8.65
N ASN A 15 2.52 -0.73 -8.59
CA ASN A 15 2.74 0.40 -9.51
C ASN A 15 4.16 0.98 -9.43
N ILE A 16 4.98 0.85 -10.47
CA ILE A 16 6.33 1.45 -10.50
C ILE A 16 6.26 2.80 -11.21
N CYS A 17 6.81 3.84 -10.60
CA CYS A 17 6.90 5.16 -11.21
C CYS A 17 8.24 5.32 -11.94
N ASP A 18 8.19 5.66 -13.23
CA ASP A 18 9.42 5.87 -14.02
C ASP A 18 10.12 7.19 -13.69
N MET A 19 9.43 8.12 -13.00
CA MET A 19 9.95 9.45 -12.65
C MET A 19 10.62 9.49 -11.27
N HIS A 20 10.25 8.58 -10.36
CA HIS A 20 10.71 8.58 -8.97
C HIS A 20 11.35 7.22 -8.65
N PRO A 21 12.66 7.16 -8.35
CA PRO A 21 13.33 5.92 -8.01
C PRO A 21 12.78 5.26 -6.73
N ASP A 22 12.40 6.10 -5.75
CA ASP A 22 11.71 5.67 -4.56
C ASP A 22 10.20 5.89 -4.72
N ARG A 23 9.42 4.89 -4.33
CA ARG A 23 7.95 4.95 -4.33
C ARG A 23 7.42 5.98 -3.34
N PHE A 24 8.12 6.23 -2.25
CA PHE A 24 7.71 7.22 -1.25
C PHE A 24 7.78 8.66 -1.77
N ASP A 25 8.61 8.90 -2.80
CA ASP A 25 8.70 10.19 -3.49
C ASP A 25 7.61 10.38 -4.55
N CYS A 26 6.91 9.31 -4.97
CA CYS A 26 5.86 9.40 -5.98
C CYS A 26 4.50 9.72 -5.35
N PRO A 27 3.87 10.87 -5.66
CA PRO A 27 2.57 11.25 -5.10
C PRO A 27 1.40 10.36 -5.54
N ASP A 28 1.59 9.55 -6.59
CA ASP A 28 0.60 8.59 -7.09
C ASP A 28 0.76 7.19 -6.46
N CYS A 29 1.81 6.96 -5.67
CA CYS A 29 2.00 5.70 -4.95
C CYS A 29 1.33 5.78 -3.56
N LEU A 30 0.13 5.23 -3.43
CA LEU A 30 -0.68 5.37 -2.20
C LEU A 30 -0.48 4.24 -1.18
N ILE A 31 -0.25 3.01 -1.64
CA ILE A 31 -0.21 1.82 -0.76
C ILE A 31 1.21 1.32 -0.60
N TYR A 32 1.63 1.16 0.64
CA TYR A 32 2.77 0.37 1.04
C TYR A 32 2.34 -1.02 1.51
N TYR A 33 3.03 -2.06 1.07
CA TYR A 33 2.86 -3.42 1.55
C TYR A 33 4.15 -3.92 2.19
N SER A 34 4.06 -4.40 3.43
CA SER A 34 5.19 -4.96 4.17
C SER A 34 5.16 -6.49 4.11
N GLU A 35 6.05 -7.10 3.33
CA GLU A 35 6.12 -8.56 3.24
C GLU A 35 6.43 -9.22 4.59
N ASN A 36 7.28 -8.60 5.40
CA ASN A 36 7.71 -9.13 6.69
C ASN A 36 6.60 -9.14 7.75
N ARG A 37 5.65 -8.20 7.65
CA ARG A 37 4.53 -8.07 8.59
C ARG A 37 3.21 -8.57 8.01
N ASP A 38 3.21 -8.93 6.73
CA ASP A 38 2.02 -9.18 5.92
C ASP A 38 0.92 -8.15 6.23
N SER A 39 1.27 -6.88 6.12
CA SER A 39 0.37 -5.76 6.45
C SER A 39 0.42 -4.68 5.39
N TYR A 40 -0.65 -3.89 5.34
CA TYR A 40 -0.83 -2.82 4.38
C TYR A 40 -0.89 -1.49 5.11
N GLY A 41 -0.39 -0.44 4.47
CA GLY A 41 -0.52 0.92 4.96
C GLY A 41 -0.65 1.94 3.84
N LEU A 42 -1.18 3.10 4.21
CA LEU A 42 -1.18 4.28 3.35
C LEU A 42 0.14 5.03 3.54
N ILE A 43 0.80 5.33 2.43
CA ILE A 43 1.99 6.18 2.42
C ILE A 43 1.57 7.59 2.80
N ILE A 44 2.34 8.22 3.71
CA ILE A 44 2.17 9.61 4.08
C ILE A 44 3.25 10.41 3.34
N HIS A 45 2.84 11.27 2.40
CA HIS A 45 3.76 12.13 1.65
C HIS A 45 4.12 13.40 2.43
N ASP A 46 4.77 13.21 3.58
CA ASP A 46 5.30 14.28 4.45
C ASP A 46 6.77 14.64 4.16
N GLY A 47 7.36 14.02 3.13
CA GLY A 47 8.78 14.15 2.78
C GLY A 47 9.67 13.06 3.39
N GLY A 48 9.10 12.03 4.04
CA GLY A 48 9.82 10.85 4.53
C GLY A 48 9.15 9.51 4.18
N HIS A 49 9.46 8.47 4.96
CA HIS A 49 8.98 7.09 4.77
C HIS A 49 7.84 6.70 5.72
N SER A 50 7.04 7.68 6.13
CA SER A 50 5.93 7.51 7.06
C SER A 50 4.81 6.69 6.42
N VAL A 51 4.23 5.74 7.19
CA VAL A 51 3.12 4.89 6.76
C VAL A 51 2.11 4.75 7.90
N ILE A 52 0.82 4.86 7.59
CA ILE A 52 -0.26 4.51 8.52
C ILE A 52 -0.88 3.16 8.12
N THR A 53 -0.89 2.19 9.05
CA THR A 53 -1.48 0.87 8.82
C THR A 53 -2.99 0.97 8.55
N ILE A 54 -3.50 0.18 7.60
CA ILE A 54 -4.92 0.07 7.29
C ILE A 54 -5.44 -1.35 7.52
N SER A 55 -6.65 -1.47 8.07
CA SER A 55 -7.28 -2.77 8.37
C SER A 55 -8.23 -3.28 7.28
N TYR A 56 -8.59 -2.42 6.32
CA TYR A 56 -9.53 -2.75 5.25
C TYR A 56 -9.05 -2.17 3.93
N CYS A 57 -9.28 -2.93 2.85
CA CYS A 57 -9.00 -2.47 1.50
C CYS A 57 -9.85 -1.22 1.17
N PRO A 58 -9.24 -0.10 0.72
CA PRO A 58 -9.98 1.13 0.37
C PRO A 58 -10.98 0.95 -0.77
N TRP A 59 -10.90 -0.17 -1.48
CA TRP A 59 -11.62 -0.40 -2.74
C TRP A 59 -12.70 -1.47 -2.66
N CYS A 60 -12.40 -2.62 -2.05
CA CYS A 60 -13.36 -3.73 -1.96
C CYS A 60 -13.79 -4.03 -0.53
N ALA A 61 -13.35 -3.22 0.44
CA ALA A 61 -13.66 -3.36 1.87
C ALA A 61 -13.26 -4.71 2.51
N THR A 62 -12.47 -5.55 1.82
CA THR A 62 -11.95 -6.78 2.39
C THR A 62 -11.07 -6.47 3.60
N LYS A 63 -11.29 -7.16 4.72
CA LYS A 63 -10.42 -7.10 5.89
C LYS A 63 -9.02 -7.59 5.50
N LEU A 64 -8.02 -6.77 5.77
CA LEU A 64 -6.62 -7.05 5.44
C LEU A 64 -5.93 -7.80 6.59
N PRO A 65 -4.91 -8.61 6.28
CA PRO A 65 -4.10 -9.26 7.31
C PRO A 65 -3.39 -8.22 8.18
N ASN A 66 -3.25 -8.52 9.47
CA ASN A 66 -2.45 -7.78 10.44
C ASN A 66 -2.69 -6.25 10.42
N GLY A 67 -3.95 -5.84 10.28
CA GLY A 67 -4.39 -4.45 10.40
C GLY A 67 -4.29 -3.92 11.85
N LEU A 68 -4.75 -2.69 12.06
CA LEU A 68 -5.01 -2.18 13.41
C LEU A 68 -6.22 -2.93 13.99
N ASP A 69 -6.02 -3.61 15.12
CA ASP A 69 -7.08 -4.26 15.90
C ASP A 69 -7.88 -3.25 16.74
#